data_AF-A0A378IDL2-F1
#
_entry.id   AF-A0A378IDL2-F1
#
_cell.length_a   1.000
_cell.length_b   1.000
_cell.length_c   1.000
_cell.angle_alpha   90.00
_cell.angle_beta   90.00
_cell.angle_gamma   90.00
#
_symmetry.space_group_name_H-M   'P 1'
#
loop_
_entity.id
_entity.type
_entity.pdbx_description
1 polymer ?
#
loop_
_entity_poly.entity_id
_entity_poly.type
_entity_poly.pdbx_seq_one_letter_code
_entity_poly.pdbx_strand_id
1 'polypeptide(L)'
;MTLKKPEPLNKDHNLTGFNSLTVGQVEADEASERIKKGMGKFPIPVVILARLAVLHTYQGRGIGKAMLKDAITRTLQTAEQIGVSALLVHAIDEKAITFYKRFGFEPSPIRENQLLLLLNDAKKVISERQRANPV
;
A
#
# COMPACT_ATOMS: atom_id res chain seq x y z
N MET A 1 -22.08 18.74 5.01
CA MET A 1 -20.75 18.10 4.87
C MET A 1 -20.34 18.22 3.41
N THR A 2 -19.69 19.33 3.06
CA THR A 2 -19.32 19.63 1.67
C THR A 2 -18.07 18.84 1.32
N LEU A 3 -18.21 17.82 0.46
CA LEU A 3 -17.08 17.10 -0.09
C LEU A 3 -16.19 18.11 -0.83
N LYS A 4 -14.97 18.32 -0.33
CA LYS A 4 -13.95 19.14 -1.00
C LYS A 4 -13.76 18.56 -2.40
N LYS A 5 -14.12 19.34 -3.43
CA LYS A 5 -13.92 18.97 -4.84
C LYS A 5 -12.43 18.62 -5.02
N PRO A 6 -12.07 17.46 -5.57
CA PRO A 6 -10.67 17.05 -5.66
C PRO A 6 -9.89 18.10 -6.46
N GLU A 7 -8.78 18.58 -5.89
CA GLU A 7 -7.86 19.47 -6.59
C GLU A 7 -7.28 18.74 -7.80
N PRO A 8 -7.17 19.40 -8.96
CA PRO A 8 -6.75 18.76 -10.20
C PRO A 8 -5.29 18.30 -10.08
N LEU A 9 -5.06 17.01 -10.36
CA LEU A 9 -3.74 16.36 -10.28
C LEU A 9 -2.79 16.75 -11.43
N ASN A 10 -3.21 17.64 -12.34
CA ASN A 10 -2.49 18.13 -13.53
C ASN A 10 -3.14 19.44 -14.04
N LYS A 11 -2.34 20.36 -14.63
CA LYS A 11 -2.77 21.58 -15.32
C LYS A 11 -3.87 21.37 -16.39
N ASP A 12 -4.01 20.15 -16.93
CA ASP A 12 -4.96 19.83 -18.00
C ASP A 12 -6.25 19.10 -17.54
N HIS A 13 -6.53 19.00 -16.23
CA HIS A 13 -7.68 18.24 -15.68
C HIS A 13 -7.75 16.74 -16.03
N ASN A 14 -6.69 16.15 -16.60
CA ASN A 14 -6.69 14.74 -16.98
C ASN A 14 -6.40 13.84 -15.78
N LEU A 15 -7.32 12.92 -15.47
CA LEU A 15 -7.14 11.87 -14.47
C LEU A 15 -6.08 10.87 -14.95
N THR A 16 -4.89 10.92 -14.35
CA THR A 16 -3.75 10.05 -14.73
C THR A 16 -3.75 8.71 -14.00
N GLY A 17 -4.45 8.61 -12.86
CA GLY A 17 -4.58 7.40 -12.07
C GLY A 17 -5.37 7.63 -10.79
N PHE A 18 -5.74 6.55 -10.11
CA PHE A 18 -6.39 6.60 -8.80
C PHE A 18 -5.95 5.44 -7.90
N ASN A 19 -6.09 5.63 -6.59
CA ASN A 19 -5.97 4.56 -5.60
C ASN A 19 -7.13 4.62 -4.60
N SER A 20 -7.36 3.53 -3.88
CA SER A 20 -8.36 3.49 -2.79
C SER A 20 -7.86 2.62 -1.65
N LEU A 21 -8.05 3.09 -0.42
CA LEU A 21 -7.72 2.39 0.81
C LEU A 21 -8.99 2.06 1.58
N THR A 22 -9.01 0.89 2.22
CA THR A 22 -10.03 0.49 3.20
C THR A 22 -9.37 -0.19 4.39
N VAL A 23 -10.07 -0.30 5.51
CA VAL A 23 -9.64 -1.09 6.67
C VAL A 23 -10.19 -2.51 6.58
N GLY A 24 -9.48 -3.47 7.16
CA GLY A 24 -9.90 -4.85 7.25
C GLY A 24 -9.05 -5.63 8.24
N GLN A 25 -9.16 -6.95 8.20
CA GLN A 25 -8.38 -7.85 9.03
C GLN A 25 -7.93 -9.08 8.24
N VAL A 26 -6.86 -9.70 8.70
CA VAL A 26 -6.39 -11.00 8.24
C VAL A 26 -6.44 -11.96 9.42
N GLU A 27 -7.00 -13.13 9.23
CA GLU A 27 -7.01 -14.14 10.28
C GLU A 27 -5.57 -14.55 10.61
N ALA A 28 -5.31 -14.78 11.91
CA ALA A 28 -3.95 -15.04 12.35
C ALA A 28 -3.35 -16.22 11.61
N ASP A 29 -4.10 -17.32 11.45
CA ASP A 29 -3.70 -18.53 10.74
C ASP A 29 -3.35 -18.31 9.25
N GLU A 30 -3.96 -17.33 8.59
CA GLU A 30 -3.73 -16.96 7.20
C GLU A 30 -2.51 -16.05 6.97
N ALA A 31 -1.90 -15.55 8.05
CA ALA A 31 -0.74 -14.67 8.00
C ALA A 31 0.59 -15.45 8.06
N SER A 32 1.67 -14.87 7.52
CA SER A 32 3.01 -15.44 7.70
C SER A 32 3.47 -15.33 9.16
N GLU A 33 4.37 -16.22 9.60
CA GLU A 33 4.93 -16.18 10.96
C GLU A 33 5.55 -14.82 11.33
N ARG A 34 6.11 -14.13 10.33
CA ARG A 34 6.66 -12.79 10.50
C ARG A 34 5.59 -11.76 10.87
N ILE A 35 4.38 -11.89 10.32
CA ILE A 35 3.24 -10.98 10.56
C ILE A 35 2.52 -11.34 11.87
N LYS A 36 2.43 -12.63 12.20
CA LYS A 36 1.88 -13.12 13.48
C LYS A 36 2.72 -12.70 14.68
N LYS A 37 4.02 -12.44 14.50
CA LYS A 37 4.96 -12.17 15.58
C LYS A 37 4.54 -10.94 16.39
N GLY A 38 4.03 -11.18 17.60
CA GLY A 38 3.55 -10.14 18.53
C GLY A 38 2.03 -9.95 18.57
N MET A 39 1.26 -10.67 17.75
CA MET A 39 -0.21 -10.58 17.65
C MET A 39 -0.97 -11.66 18.41
N GLY A 40 -0.30 -12.76 18.78
CA GLY A 40 -0.98 -13.93 19.35
C GLY A 40 -1.91 -14.61 18.33
N LYS A 41 -3.12 -15.00 18.76
CA LYS A 41 -4.14 -15.67 17.92
C LYS A 41 -5.28 -14.75 17.47
N PHE A 42 -5.12 -13.43 17.61
CA PHE A 42 -6.17 -12.47 17.25
C PHE A 42 -6.09 -12.07 15.78
N PRO A 43 -7.22 -11.70 15.14
CA PRO A 43 -7.20 -11.14 13.80
C PRO A 43 -6.29 -9.92 13.71
N ILE A 44 -5.52 -9.85 12.64
CA ILE A 44 -4.49 -8.85 12.43
C ILE A 44 -5.10 -7.67 11.68
N PRO A 45 -5.18 -6.46 12.29
CA PRO A 45 -5.75 -5.29 11.64
C PRO A 45 -4.83 -4.82 10.50
N VAL A 46 -5.42 -4.65 9.32
CA VAL A 46 -4.72 -4.23 8.10
C VAL A 46 -5.43 -3.06 7.43
N VAL A 47 -4.66 -2.27 6.69
CA VAL A 47 -5.21 -1.44 5.60
C VAL A 47 -5.10 -2.23 4.31
N ILE A 48 -6.11 -2.14 3.46
CA ILE A 48 -6.17 -2.82 2.17
C ILE A 48 -6.08 -1.77 1.07
N LEU A 49 -5.07 -1.90 0.20
CA LEU A 49 -5.01 -1.19 -1.07
C LEU A 49 -5.95 -1.86 -2.07
N ALA A 50 -7.23 -1.47 -2.00
CA ALA A 50 -8.28 -2.12 -2.78
C ALA A 50 -8.14 -1.88 -4.29
N ARG A 51 -7.60 -0.72 -4.68
CA ARG A 51 -7.31 -0.40 -6.09
C ARG A 51 -6.08 0.48 -6.20
N LEU A 52 -5.31 0.24 -7.25
CA LEU A 52 -4.25 1.11 -7.75
C LEU A 52 -4.23 0.99 -9.26
N ALA A 53 -4.60 2.06 -9.95
CA ALA A 53 -4.67 2.07 -11.41
C ALA A 53 -4.05 3.34 -11.98
N VAL A 54 -3.34 3.18 -13.09
CA VAL A 54 -2.74 4.28 -13.87
C VAL A 54 -3.26 4.16 -15.29
N LEU A 55 -3.69 5.29 -15.86
CA LEU A 55 -4.18 5.36 -17.23
C LEU A 55 -3.09 4.87 -18.19
N HIS A 56 -3.47 4.05 -19.18
CA HIS A 56 -2.53 3.33 -20.03
C HIS A 56 -1.48 4.23 -20.70
N THR A 57 -1.89 5.39 -21.21
CA THR A 57 -1.03 6.40 -21.84
C THR A 57 0.03 7.01 -20.91
N TYR A 58 -0.13 6.83 -19.59
CA TYR A 58 0.72 7.34 -18.53
C TYR A 58 1.49 6.23 -17.79
N GLN A 59 1.30 4.96 -18.16
CA GLN A 59 2.07 3.85 -17.61
C GLN A 59 3.55 3.95 -17.99
N GLY A 60 4.42 3.31 -17.18
CA GLY A 60 5.88 3.37 -17.39
C GLY A 60 6.55 4.69 -16.94
N ARG A 61 5.79 5.76 -16.67
CA ARG A 61 6.33 7.07 -16.26
C ARG A 61 6.57 7.24 -14.75
N GLY A 62 6.51 6.15 -13.99
CA GLY A 62 6.70 6.16 -12.53
C GLY A 62 5.50 6.65 -11.70
N ILE A 63 4.36 6.97 -12.32
CA ILE A 63 3.15 7.45 -11.62
C ILE A 63 2.62 6.40 -10.63
N GLY A 64 2.52 5.13 -11.03
CA GLY A 64 2.08 4.06 -10.12
C GLY A 64 2.99 3.89 -8.91
N LYS A 65 4.30 4.09 -9.09
CA LYS A 65 5.28 4.09 -7.99
C LYS A 65 5.07 5.27 -7.05
N ALA A 66 4.82 6.46 -7.58
CA ALA A 66 4.53 7.64 -6.76
C ALA A 66 3.23 7.47 -5.96
N MET A 67 2.19 6.96 -6.61
CA MET A 67 0.88 6.71 -5.98
C MET A 67 0.94 5.61 -4.92
N LEU A 68 1.69 4.52 -5.16
CA LEU A 68 1.88 3.48 -4.14
C LEU A 68 2.62 4.05 -2.91
N LYS A 69 3.63 4.91 -3.12
CA LYS A 69 4.32 5.58 -2.02
C LYS A 69 3.40 6.48 -1.22
N ASP A 70 2.56 7.27 -1.89
CA ASP A 70 1.53 8.09 -1.23
C ASP A 70 0.56 7.22 -0.41
N ALA A 71 0.08 6.10 -0.97
CA ALA A 71 -0.77 5.15 -0.27
C ALA A 71 -0.08 4.54 0.97
N ILE A 72 1.22 4.20 0.88
CA ILE A 72 2.00 3.70 2.02
C ILE A 72 2.13 4.79 3.10
N THR A 73 2.44 6.03 2.72
CA THR A 73 2.56 7.15 3.67
C THR A 73 1.24 7.39 4.40
N ARG A 74 0.12 7.43 3.68
CA ARG A 74 -1.22 7.57 4.29
C ARG A 74 -1.54 6.42 5.24
N THR A 75 -1.17 5.20 4.86
CA THR A 75 -1.33 4.01 5.72
C THR A 75 -0.53 4.14 7.02
N LEU A 76 0.72 4.59 6.94
CA LEU A 76 1.57 4.80 8.13
C LEU A 76 0.98 5.85 9.07
N GLN A 77 0.49 6.97 8.53
CA GLN A 77 -0.16 8.03 9.32
C GLN A 77 -1.42 7.52 10.04
N THR A 78 -2.24 6.72 9.35
CA THR A 78 -3.43 6.10 9.96
C THR A 78 -3.03 5.09 11.05
N ALA A 79 -2.00 4.29 10.82
CA ALA A 79 -1.57 3.25 11.75
C ALA A 79 -1.13 3.78 13.12
N GLU A 80 -0.57 4.99 13.18
CA GLU A 80 -0.22 5.67 14.44
C GLU A 80 -1.44 5.90 15.33
N GLN A 81 -2.64 5.98 14.76
CA GLN A 81 -3.88 6.27 15.50
C GLN A 81 -4.71 5.02 15.81
N ILE A 82 -4.74 4.03 14.90
CA ILE A 82 -5.70 2.91 14.98
C ILE A 82 -5.04 1.53 15.12
N GLY A 83 -3.72 1.45 15.28
CA GLY A 83 -3.03 0.18 15.57
C GLY A 83 -3.00 -0.83 14.41
N VAL A 84 -2.94 -0.34 13.16
CA VAL A 84 -2.79 -1.19 11.97
C VAL A 84 -1.37 -1.74 11.90
N SER A 85 -1.21 -2.99 11.43
CA SER A 85 0.10 -3.65 11.40
C SER A 85 0.65 -4.00 10.02
N ALA A 86 -0.21 -4.01 9.00
CA ALA A 86 0.24 -4.21 7.62
C ALA A 86 -0.65 -3.48 6.60
N LEU A 87 -0.07 -3.26 5.42
CA LEU A 87 -0.78 -2.89 4.19
C LEU A 87 -0.92 -4.14 3.31
N LEU A 88 -2.15 -4.51 2.96
CA LEU A 88 -2.48 -5.68 2.16
C LEU A 88 -2.89 -5.27 0.75
N VAL A 89 -2.52 -6.08 -0.24
CA VAL A 89 -3.01 -5.96 -1.62
C VAL A 89 -3.33 -7.32 -2.22
N HIS A 90 -4.37 -7.36 -3.06
CA HIS A 90 -4.60 -8.47 -3.97
C HIS A 90 -4.12 -8.05 -5.37
N ALA A 91 -3.03 -8.66 -5.82
CA ALA A 91 -2.49 -8.44 -7.15
C ALA A 91 -3.40 -9.11 -8.20
N ILE A 92 -3.59 -8.44 -9.34
CA ILE A 92 -4.43 -8.97 -10.42
C ILE A 92 -3.68 -9.98 -11.29
N ASP A 93 -2.35 -9.88 -11.36
CA ASP A 93 -1.49 -10.73 -12.18
C ASP A 93 -0.03 -10.77 -11.65
N GLU A 94 0.79 -11.62 -12.25
CA GLU A 94 2.22 -11.78 -11.88
C GLU A 94 3.04 -10.49 -12.07
N LYS A 95 2.65 -9.63 -13.02
CA LYS A 95 3.31 -8.34 -13.25
C LYS A 95 3.06 -7.42 -12.05
N ALA A 96 1.84 -7.39 -11.52
CA ALA A 96 1.47 -6.66 -10.32
C ALA A 96 2.17 -7.23 -9.08
N ILE A 97 2.26 -8.56 -8.93
CA ILE A 97 3.03 -9.20 -7.85
C ILE A 97 4.49 -8.71 -7.89
N THR A 98 5.11 -8.75 -9.07
CA THR A 98 6.50 -8.31 -9.26
C THR A 98 6.65 -6.82 -8.97
N PHE A 99 5.68 -5.99 -9.35
CA PHE A 99 5.65 -4.57 -9.04
C PHE A 99 5.63 -4.34 -7.52
N TYR A 100 4.73 -4.99 -6.77
CA TYR A 100 4.61 -4.80 -5.32
C TYR A 100 5.81 -5.34 -4.54
N LYS A 101 6.38 -6.50 -4.93
CA LYS A 101 7.57 -7.07 -4.30
C LYS A 101 8.76 -6.11 -4.25
N ARG A 102 8.91 -5.22 -5.26
CA ARG A 102 9.96 -4.18 -5.29
C ARG A 102 9.84 -3.13 -4.19
N PHE A 103 8.70 -3.07 -3.50
CA PHE A 103 8.43 -2.17 -2.37
C PHE A 103 8.42 -2.93 -1.04
N GLY A 104 8.93 -4.16 -0.99
CA GLY A 104 9.00 -4.95 0.24
C GLY A 104 7.70 -5.66 0.61
N PHE A 105 6.73 -5.75 -0.31
CA PHE A 105 5.57 -6.61 -0.11
C PHE A 105 5.98 -8.08 -0.21
N GLU A 106 5.55 -8.87 0.77
CA GLU A 106 5.78 -10.31 0.85
C GLU A 106 4.49 -11.05 0.45
N PRO A 107 4.57 -12.12 -0.37
CA PRO A 107 3.40 -12.92 -0.71
C PRO A 107 2.85 -13.63 0.53
N SER A 108 1.52 -13.78 0.60
CA SER A 108 0.88 -14.65 1.57
C SER A 108 1.32 -16.10 1.31
N PRO A 109 1.61 -16.88 2.36
CA PRO A 109 1.91 -18.31 2.22
C PRO A 109 0.67 -19.15 1.90
N ILE A 110 -0.54 -18.58 2.06
CA ILE A 110 -1.80 -19.33 2.06
C ILE A 110 -2.74 -18.85 0.95
N ARG A 111 -2.78 -17.54 0.67
CA ARG A 111 -3.64 -16.99 -0.38
C ARG A 111 -2.84 -16.58 -1.61
N GLU A 112 -3.21 -17.14 -2.76
CA GLU A 112 -2.64 -16.74 -4.04
C GLU A 112 -2.87 -15.26 -4.33
N ASN A 113 -1.89 -14.61 -4.96
CA ASN A 113 -1.91 -13.21 -5.35
C ASN A 113 -2.15 -12.19 -4.22
N GLN A 114 -2.21 -12.62 -2.96
CA GLN A 114 -2.23 -11.73 -1.81
C GLN A 114 -0.81 -11.39 -1.40
N LEU A 115 -0.55 -10.12 -1.15
CA LEU A 115 0.72 -9.67 -0.59
C LEU A 115 0.49 -8.73 0.59
N LEU A 116 1.43 -8.73 1.53
CA LEU A 116 1.42 -7.88 2.71
C LEU A 116 2.73 -7.12 2.82
N LEU A 117 2.64 -5.84 3.16
CA LEU A 117 3.76 -5.00 3.56
C LEU A 117 3.61 -4.68 5.04
N LEU A 118 4.53 -5.21 5.86
CA LEU A 118 4.61 -4.87 7.27
C LEU A 118 4.96 -3.40 7.45
N LEU A 119 4.28 -2.70 8.37
CA LEU A 119 4.50 -1.26 8.52
C LEU A 119 5.90 -0.90 9.02
N ASN A 120 6.55 -1.80 9.76
CA ASN A 120 7.95 -1.63 10.15
C ASN A 120 8.89 -1.62 8.93
N ASP A 121 8.56 -2.37 7.87
CA ASP A 121 9.32 -2.39 6.64
C ASP A 121 8.87 -1.25 5.70
N ALA A 122 7.59 -0.87 5.72
CA ALA A 122 7.09 0.31 5.02
C ALA A 122 7.81 1.61 5.43
N LYS A 123 8.14 1.76 6.73
CA LYS A 123 8.93 2.90 7.22
C LYS A 123 10.29 3.00 6.55
N LYS A 124 10.95 1.86 6.27
CA LYS A 124 12.25 1.83 5.57
C LYS A 124 12.09 2.32 4.12
N VAL A 125 11.09 1.82 3.41
CA VAL A 125 10.76 2.18 2.02
C VAL A 125 10.51 3.68 1.84
N ILE A 126 9.93 4.35 2.86
CA ILE A 126 9.68 5.80 2.85
C ILE A 126 10.91 6.59 3.33
N SER A 127 11.58 6.15 4.41
CA SER A 127 12.71 6.87 5.03
C SER A 127 13.98 6.92 4.18
N GLU A 128 14.25 5.90 3.35
CA GLU A 128 15.41 5.86 2.45
C GLU A 128 15.46 7.02 1.44
N ARG A 129 14.36 7.79 1.29
CA ARG A 129 14.32 9.00 0.46
C ARG A 129 14.42 10.32 1.20
N GLN A 130 14.16 10.39 2.50
CA GLN A 130 14.35 11.65 3.25
C GLN A 130 15.84 12.05 3.32
N ARG A 131 16.76 11.09 3.18
CA ARG A 131 18.20 11.35 3.08
C ARG A 131 18.69 11.79 1.70
N ALA A 132 17.88 11.63 0.64
CA ALA A 132 18.31 11.84 -0.74
C ALA A 132 17.87 13.19 -1.36
N ASN A 133 17.31 14.10 -0.56
CA ASN A 133 16.93 15.43 -1.02
C ASN A 133 17.29 16.47 0.06
N PRO A 134 18.57 16.86 0.18
CA PRO A 134 18.89 18.09 0.88
C PRO A 134 18.26 19.24 0.07
N VAL A 135 17.70 20.20 0.79
CA VAL A 135 17.18 21.47 0.27
C VAL A 135 18.24 22.17 -0.59
#